data_AF-A0A098SAR1-F1
#
_entry.id   AF-A0A098SAR1-F1
#
_cell.length_a   1.000
_cell.length_b   1.000
_cell.length_c   1.000
_cell.angle_alpha   90.00
_cell.angle_beta   90.00
_cell.angle_gamma   90.00
#
_symmetry.space_group_name_H-M   'P 1'
#
loop_
_entity.id
_entity.type
_entity.pdbx_description
1 polymer ?
#
loop_
_entity_poly.entity_id
_entity_poly.type
_entity_poly.pdbx_seq_one_letter_code
_entity_poly.pdbx_strand_id
1 'polypeptide(L)'
;MKPDKMKKVLFTLLSVVLLWSCQTDGGSNLVETDLMQHGVPVTIMAPDSATVKARNMGTLMKDVTVKGEGNYDLQIMASSATTSDLARVKAEQLATVKTNRYFSRIVSEEEKGFLYEMALDTNNLNYNFRYIHLQGDQEIIFSAGMASTLSLEEAERIYEAVKQ
;
A
#
# COMPACT_ATOMS: atom_id res chain seq x y z
N MET A 1 29.97 -24.97 44.68
CA MET A 1 29.33 -23.76 44.12
C MET A 1 27.83 -24.03 44.00
N LYS A 2 26.97 -23.27 44.70
CA LYS A 2 25.54 -23.61 44.92
C LYS A 2 24.71 -23.63 43.60
N PRO A 3 23.80 -24.62 43.42
CA PRO A 3 23.04 -24.81 42.18
C PRO A 3 21.94 -23.75 41.92
N ASP A 4 21.63 -22.91 42.91
CA ASP A 4 20.54 -21.91 42.81
C ASP A 4 20.89 -20.66 42.00
N LYS A 5 22.18 -20.42 41.70
CA LYS A 5 22.61 -19.25 40.93
C LYS A 5 22.62 -19.48 39.42
N MET A 6 22.75 -20.72 38.94
CA MET A 6 22.80 -21.02 37.50
C MET A 6 21.44 -20.86 36.80
N LYS A 7 20.32 -21.13 37.49
CA LYS A 7 18.97 -20.94 36.92
C LYS A 7 18.59 -19.46 36.74
N LYS A 8 19.07 -18.57 37.62
CA LYS A 8 18.80 -17.12 37.51
C LYS A 8 19.65 -16.46 36.43
N VAL A 9 20.86 -16.94 36.19
CA VAL A 9 21.72 -16.40 35.11
C VAL A 9 21.18 -16.85 33.73
N LEU A 10 20.67 -18.08 33.62
CA LEU A 10 20.10 -18.57 32.36
C LEU A 10 18.78 -17.87 31.97
N PHE A 11 17.98 -17.46 32.95
CA PHE A 11 16.73 -16.71 32.71
C PHE A 11 16.94 -15.23 32.42
N THR A 12 18.10 -14.67 32.76
CA THR A 12 18.42 -13.25 32.51
C THR A 12 19.06 -13.05 31.14
N LEU A 13 19.62 -14.10 30.52
CA LEU A 13 20.27 -14.04 29.21
C LEU A 13 19.28 -14.13 28.03
N LEU A 14 18.04 -14.59 28.28
CA LEU A 14 17.01 -14.76 27.24
C LEU A 14 16.21 -13.48 26.95
N SER A 15 16.26 -12.48 27.85
CA SER A 15 15.49 -11.24 27.76
C SER A 15 16.17 -10.13 26.94
N VAL A 16 17.44 -10.31 26.56
CA VAL A 16 18.25 -9.28 25.88
C VAL A 16 18.23 -9.43 24.35
N VAL A 17 17.80 -10.58 23.82
CA VAL A 17 17.84 -10.86 22.37
C VAL A 17 16.59 -10.36 21.61
N LEU A 18 15.54 -9.94 22.31
CA LEU A 18 14.29 -9.48 21.67
C LEU A 18 14.27 -7.99 21.30
N LEU A 19 15.35 -7.24 21.54
CA LEU A 19 15.39 -5.79 21.25
C LEU A 19 16.04 -5.44 19.90
N TRP A 20 16.41 -6.45 19.08
CA TRP A 20 17.12 -6.24 17.81
C TRP A 20 16.31 -6.68 16.58
N SER A 21 14.98 -6.54 16.62
CA SER A 21 14.10 -6.69 15.45
C SER A 21 13.53 -5.34 14.95
N CYS A 22 14.29 -4.26 15.09
CA CYS A 22 14.11 -3.03 14.29
C CYS A 22 15.31 -2.90 13.35
N GLN A 23 15.38 -3.78 12.35
CA GLN A 23 16.00 -3.49 11.05
C GLN A 23 14.81 -3.51 10.09
N THR A 24 14.43 -2.44 9.39
CA THR A 24 15.26 -1.57 8.57
C THR A 24 14.46 -0.31 8.26
N ASP A 25 14.68 0.80 8.98
CA ASP A 25 14.10 2.08 8.54
C ASP A 25 15.02 2.68 7.48
N GLY A 26 14.92 2.14 6.26
CA GLY A 26 15.06 2.95 5.04
C GLY A 26 13.84 3.86 4.88
N GLY A 27 13.38 4.44 5.99
CA GLY A 27 12.17 5.22 6.09
C GLY A 27 12.37 6.46 5.27
N SER A 28 11.76 6.48 4.08
CA SER A 28 11.18 7.72 3.58
C SER A 28 10.48 8.36 4.77
N ASN A 29 10.87 9.57 5.17
CA ASN A 29 10.16 10.33 6.21
C ASN A 29 8.76 10.61 5.66
N LEU A 30 7.84 9.66 5.86
CA LEU A 30 6.47 9.80 5.41
C LEU A 30 5.78 10.77 6.35
N VAL A 31 5.08 11.73 5.76
CA VAL A 31 4.29 12.72 6.46
C VAL A 31 2.82 12.56 6.06
N GLU A 32 1.94 12.90 6.98
CA GLU A 32 0.50 12.97 6.68
C GLU A 32 0.27 14.00 5.57
N THR A 33 -0.40 13.56 4.51
CA THR A 33 -0.73 14.36 3.33
C THR A 33 -2.24 14.33 3.13
N ASP A 34 -2.89 15.46 3.41
CA ASP A 34 -4.33 15.64 3.22
C ASP A 34 -4.66 15.87 1.73
N LEU A 35 -5.51 15.01 1.18
CA LEU A 35 -5.94 15.06 -0.22
C LEU A 35 -7.29 15.76 -0.42
N MET A 36 -7.92 16.27 0.65
CA MET A 36 -9.19 17.02 0.59
C MET A 36 -9.09 18.20 -0.36
N GLN A 37 -7.99 18.96 -0.31
CA GLN A 37 -7.73 20.09 -1.21
C GLN A 37 -7.62 19.68 -2.69
N HIS A 38 -7.44 18.38 -2.96
CA HIS A 38 -7.39 17.78 -4.29
C HIS A 38 -8.71 17.08 -4.68
N GLY A 39 -9.71 17.13 -3.80
CA GLY A 39 -11.07 16.62 -4.04
C GLY A 39 -11.25 15.13 -3.72
N VAL A 40 -10.42 14.58 -2.84
CA VAL A 40 -10.54 13.20 -2.32
C VAL A 40 -10.45 13.23 -0.79
N PRO A 41 -11.45 12.73 -0.04
CA PRO A 41 -11.58 12.97 1.40
C PRO A 41 -10.78 12.04 2.31
N VAL A 42 -9.50 11.85 1.97
CA VAL A 42 -8.60 10.94 2.68
C VAL A 42 -7.26 11.62 2.98
N THR A 43 -6.61 11.13 4.02
CA THR A 43 -5.21 11.43 4.33
C THR A 43 -4.38 10.18 4.05
N ILE A 44 -3.18 10.36 3.52
CA ILE A 44 -2.22 9.28 3.28
C ILE A 44 -0.88 9.60 3.91
N MET A 45 -0.02 8.60 4.05
CA MET A 45 1.39 8.79 4.35
C MET A 45 2.17 8.88 3.02
N ALA A 46 2.85 10.00 2.78
CA ALA A 46 3.65 10.21 1.58
C ALA A 46 4.98 10.90 1.92
N PRO A 47 6.03 10.79 1.10
CA PRO A 47 7.27 11.53 1.32
C PRO A 47 7.01 13.04 1.45
N ASP A 48 7.77 13.74 2.28
CA ASP A 48 7.70 15.20 2.42
C ASP A 48 7.93 15.95 1.09
N SER A 49 8.72 15.37 0.20
CA SER A 49 8.98 15.80 -1.18
C SER A 49 7.84 15.52 -2.16
N ALA A 50 6.74 14.89 -1.73
CA ALA A 50 5.70 14.44 -2.63
C ALA A 50 4.98 15.60 -3.32
N THR A 51 4.88 15.49 -4.65
CA THR A 51 4.05 16.35 -5.48
C THR A 51 2.72 15.67 -5.74
N VAL A 52 1.63 16.35 -5.36
CA VAL A 52 0.26 15.90 -5.63
C VAL A 52 -0.29 16.59 -6.88
N LYS A 53 -0.82 15.79 -7.81
CA LYS A 53 -1.53 16.28 -9.00
C LYS A 53 -2.90 15.65 -9.06
N ALA A 54 -3.92 16.47 -9.31
CA ALA A 54 -5.29 16.01 -9.43
C ALA A 54 -5.87 16.41 -10.77
N ARG A 55 -6.66 15.52 -11.38
CA ARG A 55 -7.43 15.80 -12.60
C ARG A 55 -8.81 15.18 -12.52
N ASN A 56 -9.76 15.83 -13.18
CA ASN A 56 -11.10 15.27 -13.38
C ASN A 56 -11.07 14.36 -14.60
N MET A 57 -11.54 13.13 -14.45
CA MET A 57 -11.77 12.19 -15.55
C MET A 57 -13.27 12.15 -15.85
N GLY A 58 -13.72 13.09 -16.68
CA GLY A 58 -15.15 13.32 -16.88
C GLY A 58 -15.80 13.98 -15.66
N THR A 59 -17.10 13.73 -15.46
CA THR A 59 -17.89 14.38 -14.40
C THR A 59 -17.98 13.57 -13.11
N LEU A 60 -17.63 12.29 -13.14
CA LEU A 60 -17.91 11.35 -12.04
C LEU A 60 -16.66 10.76 -11.36
N MET A 61 -15.46 11.11 -11.85
CA MET A 61 -14.23 10.48 -11.42
C MET A 61 -13.11 11.49 -11.23
N LYS A 62 -12.38 11.35 -10.13
CA LYS A 62 -11.16 12.06 -9.81
C LYS A 62 -9.98 11.10 -9.91
N ASP A 63 -8.91 11.54 -10.56
CA ASP A 63 -7.62 10.86 -10.57
C ASP A 63 -6.60 11.75 -9.88
N VAL A 64 -6.06 11.27 -8.76
CA VAL A 64 -5.00 11.93 -8.00
C VAL A 64 -3.74 11.09 -8.10
N THR A 65 -2.65 11.71 -8.53
CA THR A 65 -1.32 11.11 -8.55
C THR A 65 -0.43 11.79 -7.50
N VAL A 66 0.23 11.00 -6.68
CA VAL A 66 1.19 11.46 -5.67
C VAL A 66 2.55 10.86 -6.00
N LYS A 67 3.51 11.71 -6.37
CA LYS A 67 4.87 11.31 -6.73
C LYS A 67 5.88 11.90 -5.77
N GLY A 68 6.70 11.07 -5.14
CA GLY A 68 7.75 11.50 -4.21
C GLY A 68 9.14 11.06 -4.65
N GLU A 69 10.12 11.25 -3.77
CA GLU A 69 11.46 10.69 -3.96
C GLU A 69 11.46 9.16 -4.09
N GLY A 70 12.50 8.63 -4.74
CA GLY A 70 12.62 7.22 -5.09
C GLY A 70 11.57 6.79 -6.12
N ASN A 71 11.07 5.57 -5.98
CA ASN A 71 10.01 5.02 -6.84
C ASN A 71 8.60 5.24 -6.25
N TYR A 72 8.41 6.20 -5.33
CA TYR A 72 7.09 6.49 -4.78
C TYR A 72 6.18 7.11 -5.84
N ASP A 73 5.25 6.31 -6.35
CA ASP A 73 4.27 6.71 -7.35
C ASP A 73 2.93 6.05 -7.03
N LEU A 74 2.02 6.85 -6.47
CA LEU A 74 0.70 6.44 -6.03
C LEU A 74 -0.36 7.06 -6.95
N GLN A 75 -1.30 6.24 -7.40
CA GLN A 75 -2.51 6.64 -8.09
C GLN A 75 -3.74 6.34 -7.24
N ILE A 76 -4.62 7.33 -7.14
CA ILE A 76 -5.86 7.27 -6.37
C ILE A 76 -7.00 7.63 -7.32
N MET A 77 -7.91 6.68 -7.51
CA MET A 77 -9.14 6.89 -8.27
C MET A 77 -10.31 7.01 -7.31
N ALA A 78 -10.97 8.16 -7.30
CA ALA A 78 -12.16 8.39 -6.49
C ALA A 78 -13.38 8.59 -7.40
N SER A 79 -14.48 7.92 -7.08
CA SER A 79 -15.73 8.03 -7.82
C SER A 79 -16.92 7.76 -6.89
N SER A 80 -18.16 7.96 -7.38
CA SER A 80 -19.35 7.61 -6.60
C SER A 80 -19.43 6.10 -6.38
N ALA A 81 -19.59 5.70 -5.12
CA ALA A 81 -19.79 4.31 -4.74
C ALA A 81 -21.09 3.77 -5.35
N THR A 82 -21.01 2.62 -6.01
CA THR A 82 -22.19 1.91 -6.53
C THR A 82 -22.76 0.90 -5.52
N THR A 83 -22.07 0.70 -4.39
CA THR A 83 -22.46 -0.14 -3.26
C THR A 83 -21.66 0.23 -2.01
N SER A 84 -22.16 -0.22 -0.86
CA SER A 84 -21.40 -0.28 0.39
C SER A 84 -20.78 -1.66 0.67
N ASP A 85 -21.00 -2.65 -0.20
CA ASP A 85 -20.44 -4.00 -0.07
C ASP A 85 -18.97 -4.02 -0.52
N LEU A 86 -18.07 -3.86 0.45
CA LEU A 86 -16.62 -3.91 0.24
C LEU A 86 -16.15 -5.21 -0.40
N ALA A 87 -16.75 -6.35 -0.04
CA ALA A 87 -16.36 -7.64 -0.60
C ALA A 87 -16.72 -7.72 -2.09
N ARG A 88 -17.88 -7.18 -2.49
CA ARG A 88 -18.26 -7.02 -3.90
C ARG A 88 -17.25 -6.14 -4.65
N VAL A 89 -16.91 -4.98 -4.12
CA VAL A 89 -15.94 -4.05 -4.75
C VAL A 89 -14.57 -4.73 -4.89
N LYS A 90 -14.08 -5.42 -3.85
CA LYS A 90 -12.81 -6.15 -3.91
C LYS A 90 -12.84 -7.24 -4.97
N ALA A 91 -13.92 -8.01 -5.06
CA ALA A 91 -14.06 -9.05 -6.08
C ALA A 91 -14.01 -8.46 -7.51
N GLU A 92 -14.60 -7.30 -7.73
CA GLU A 92 -14.56 -6.59 -9.02
C GLU A 92 -13.16 -6.06 -9.36
N GLN A 93 -12.45 -5.50 -8.38
CA GLN A 93 -11.06 -5.07 -8.55
C GLN A 93 -10.13 -6.27 -8.84
N LEU A 94 -10.31 -7.38 -8.14
CA LEU A 94 -9.58 -8.64 -8.39
C LEU A 94 -9.85 -9.17 -9.81
N ALA A 95 -11.11 -9.18 -10.23
CA ALA A 95 -11.48 -9.59 -11.58
C ALA A 95 -10.81 -8.69 -12.63
N THR A 96 -10.82 -7.37 -12.41
CA THR A 96 -10.20 -6.38 -13.29
C THR A 96 -8.71 -6.62 -13.46
N VAL A 97 -7.94 -6.76 -12.36
CA VAL A 97 -6.48 -6.96 -12.47
C VAL A 97 -6.11 -8.28 -13.16
N LYS A 98 -6.91 -9.34 -12.96
CA LYS A 98 -6.70 -10.65 -13.58
C LYS A 98 -6.90 -10.65 -15.10
N THR A 99 -7.57 -9.62 -15.65
CA THR A 99 -7.70 -9.46 -17.11
C THR A 99 -6.46 -8.84 -17.76
N ASN A 100 -5.54 -8.27 -16.98
CA ASN A 100 -4.33 -7.68 -17.50
C ASN A 100 -3.41 -8.78 -18.06
N ARG A 101 -2.93 -8.62 -19.30
CA ARG A 101 -2.06 -9.61 -19.97
C ARG A 101 -0.76 -9.93 -19.22
N TYR A 102 -0.31 -9.00 -18.37
CA TYR A 102 0.91 -9.16 -17.58
C TYR A 102 0.63 -9.72 -16.18
N PHE A 103 -0.63 -9.87 -15.78
CA PHE A 103 -0.97 -10.44 -14.49
C PHE A 103 -0.35 -11.85 -14.35
N SER A 104 0.40 -12.05 -13.27
CA SER A 104 1.03 -13.34 -12.94
C SER A 104 0.23 -14.04 -11.84
N ARG A 105 0.15 -13.44 -10.65
CA ARG A 105 -0.50 -14.02 -9.47
C ARG A 105 -0.86 -12.96 -8.44
N ILE A 106 -1.78 -13.32 -7.55
CA ILE A 106 -1.98 -12.58 -6.31
C ILE A 106 -0.84 -12.95 -5.34
N VAL A 107 -0.27 -11.96 -4.67
CA VAL A 107 0.82 -12.12 -3.70
C VAL A 107 0.25 -12.19 -2.29
N SER A 108 -0.69 -11.31 -1.96
CA SER A 108 -1.40 -11.29 -0.68
C SER A 108 -2.79 -10.70 -0.84
N GLU A 109 -3.71 -11.10 0.03
CA GLU A 109 -5.07 -10.57 0.09
C GLU A 109 -5.45 -10.24 1.53
N GLU A 110 -6.09 -9.09 1.71
CA GLU A 110 -6.67 -8.62 2.96
C GLU A 110 -8.13 -8.23 2.74
N GLU A 111 -8.83 -7.84 3.80
CA GLU A 111 -10.24 -7.44 3.72
C GLU A 111 -10.46 -6.26 2.74
N LYS A 112 -9.63 -5.22 2.87
CA LYS A 112 -9.73 -3.96 2.10
C LYS A 112 -8.82 -3.89 0.88
N GLY A 113 -8.05 -4.93 0.57
CA GLY A 113 -7.08 -4.82 -0.52
C GLY A 113 -6.31 -6.08 -0.82
N PHE A 114 -5.40 -5.99 -1.79
CA PHE A 114 -4.54 -7.07 -2.23
C PHE A 114 -3.31 -6.55 -2.98
N LEU A 115 -2.22 -7.31 -2.92
CA LEU A 115 -1.02 -7.11 -3.75
C LEU A 115 -0.97 -8.19 -4.83
N TYR A 116 -0.44 -7.84 -5.99
CA TYR A 116 -0.30 -8.76 -7.11
C TYR A 116 0.99 -8.52 -7.89
N GLU A 117 1.44 -9.60 -8.51
CA GLU A 117 2.63 -9.64 -9.35
C GLU A 117 2.22 -9.51 -10.82
N MET A 118 3.03 -8.74 -11.56
CA MET A 118 2.96 -8.58 -13.00
C MET A 118 4.28 -9.03 -13.62
N ALA A 119 4.23 -9.98 -14.55
CA ALA A 119 5.40 -10.41 -15.31
C ALA A 119 5.43 -9.65 -16.65
N LEU A 120 6.26 -8.61 -16.74
CA LEU A 120 6.38 -7.80 -17.95
C LEU A 120 7.14 -8.55 -19.07
N ASP A 121 8.10 -9.38 -18.67
CA ASP A 121 8.78 -10.40 -19.47
C ASP A 121 9.34 -11.51 -18.56
N THR A 122 10.18 -12.41 -19.09
CA THR A 122 10.74 -13.56 -18.35
C THR A 122 11.66 -13.18 -17.19
N ASN A 123 12.21 -11.96 -17.16
CA ASN A 123 13.18 -11.52 -16.15
C ASN A 123 12.72 -10.29 -15.36
N ASN A 124 11.67 -9.59 -15.81
CA ASN A 124 11.20 -8.35 -15.22
C ASN A 124 9.84 -8.56 -14.52
N LEU A 125 9.91 -8.76 -13.21
CA LEU A 125 8.75 -8.72 -12.32
C LEU A 125 8.47 -7.29 -11.87
N ASN A 126 7.19 -6.95 -11.80
CA ASN A 126 6.67 -5.71 -11.27
C ASN A 126 5.55 -6.02 -10.27
N TYR A 127 5.41 -5.21 -9.24
CA TYR A 127 4.39 -5.40 -8.22
C TYR A 127 3.46 -4.19 -8.15
N ASN A 128 2.17 -4.44 -7.98
CA ASN A 128 1.17 -3.40 -7.80
C ASN A 128 0.13 -3.90 -6.80
N PHE A 129 -0.78 -3.02 -6.40
CA PHE A 129 -1.77 -3.30 -5.38
C PHE A 129 -3.10 -2.61 -5.70
N ARG A 130 -4.14 -3.03 -4.98
CA ARG A 130 -5.38 -2.28 -4.84
C ARG A 130 -5.71 -2.22 -3.36
N TYR A 131 -5.86 -1.01 -2.83
CA TYR A 131 -6.49 -0.78 -1.53
C TYR A 131 -7.80 -0.02 -1.75
N ILE A 132 -8.86 -0.42 -1.05
CA ILE A 132 -10.22 0.04 -1.27
C ILE A 132 -10.69 0.72 0.01
N HIS A 133 -11.13 1.96 -0.13
CA HIS A 133 -11.78 2.71 0.92
C HIS A 133 -13.16 3.18 0.45
N LEU A 134 -14.19 2.79 1.20
CA LEU A 134 -15.56 3.29 1.01
C LEU A 134 -15.84 4.33 2.10
N GLN A 135 -16.18 5.54 1.70
CA GLN A 135 -16.42 6.65 2.62
C GLN A 135 -17.59 7.49 2.13
N GLY A 136 -18.66 7.54 2.94
CA GLY A 136 -19.89 8.21 2.53
C GLY A 136 -20.45 7.60 1.25
N ASP A 137 -20.55 8.41 0.21
CA ASP A 137 -20.98 8.03 -1.14
C ASP A 137 -19.83 7.83 -2.12
N GLN A 138 -18.58 7.72 -1.64
CA GLN A 138 -17.40 7.56 -2.48
C GLN A 138 -16.74 6.18 -2.36
N GLU A 139 -16.34 5.66 -3.51
CA GLU A 139 -15.38 4.57 -3.66
C GLU A 139 -14.02 5.17 -4.03
N ILE A 140 -13.00 4.86 -3.23
CA ILE A 140 -11.64 5.36 -3.39
C ILE A 140 -10.71 4.16 -3.51
N ILE A 141 -10.06 4.06 -4.67
CA ILE A 141 -9.15 2.97 -5.03
C ILE A 141 -7.73 3.51 -5.09
N PHE A 142 -6.87 2.99 -4.23
CA PHE A 142 -5.44 3.30 -4.22
C PHE A 142 -4.67 2.21 -4.95
N SER A 143 -3.65 2.60 -5.70
CA SER A 143 -2.80 1.70 -6.48
C SER A 143 -1.44 2.33 -6.76
N ALA A 144 -0.43 1.53 -7.07
CA ALA A 144 0.77 2.10 -7.67
C ALA A 144 0.46 2.67 -9.05
N GLY A 145 1.15 3.75 -9.42
CA GLY A 145 1.00 4.41 -10.71
C GLY A 145 1.13 3.45 -11.89
N MET A 146 0.41 3.75 -12.98
CA MET A 146 0.37 2.86 -14.15
C MET A 146 1.74 2.62 -14.80
N ALA A 147 2.65 3.60 -14.71
CA ALA A 147 4.01 3.52 -15.26
C ALA A 147 5.04 3.03 -14.23
N SER A 148 4.62 2.70 -13.01
CA SER A 148 5.51 2.29 -11.94
C SER A 148 6.07 0.90 -12.18
N THR A 149 7.36 0.75 -11.90
CA THR A 149 8.07 -0.52 -11.86
C THR A 149 8.60 -0.72 -10.45
N LEU A 150 7.79 -1.34 -9.59
CA LEU A 150 8.08 -1.52 -8.18
C LEU A 150 8.61 -2.93 -7.90
N SER A 151 9.55 -3.03 -6.98
CA SER A 151 9.83 -4.27 -6.26
C SER A 151 8.66 -4.64 -5.33
N LEU A 152 8.64 -5.88 -4.83
CA LEU A 152 7.63 -6.29 -3.84
C LEU A 152 7.69 -5.40 -2.59
N GLU A 153 8.89 -5.18 -2.08
CA GLU A 153 9.13 -4.35 -0.89
C GLU A 153 8.66 -2.90 -1.10
N GLU A 154 8.85 -2.34 -2.30
CA GLU A 154 8.34 -1.02 -2.66
C GLU A 154 6.81 -0.99 -2.69
N ALA A 155 6.18 -1.99 -3.32
CA ALA A 155 4.73 -2.09 -3.38
C ALA A 155 4.11 -2.27 -1.98
N GLU A 156 4.70 -3.09 -1.12
CA GLU A 156 4.29 -3.27 0.28
C GLU A 156 4.39 -1.97 1.06
N ARG A 157 5.52 -1.24 0.96
CA ARG A 157 5.68 0.05 1.65
C ARG A 157 4.61 1.06 1.25
N ILE A 158 4.34 1.21 -0.04
CA ILE A 158 3.33 2.16 -0.52
C ILE A 158 1.92 1.68 -0.14
N TYR A 159 1.65 0.37 -0.20
CA TYR A 159 0.37 -0.21 0.20
C TYR A 159 0.06 0.03 1.68
N GLU A 160 1.03 -0.16 2.58
CA GLU A 160 0.86 0.14 4.01
C GLU A 160 0.64 1.63 4.26
N ALA A 161 1.31 2.49 3.49
CA ALA A 161 1.24 3.95 3.64
C ALA A 161 -0.14 4.56 3.31
N VAL A 162 -1.00 3.83 2.60
CA VAL A 162 -2.33 4.31 2.20
C VAL A 162 -3.49 3.68 2.97
N LYS A 163 -3.22 2.74 3.89
CA LYS A 163 -4.27 2.10 4.67
C LYS A 163 -5.02 3.12 5.53
N GLN A 164 -6.34 2.94 5.60
CA GLN A 164 -7.32 3.77 6.30
C GLN A 164 -8.02 3.02 7.45
#